data_AF-A0A815EKL8-F1
#
_entry.id   AF-A0A815EKL8-F1
#
_cell.length_a   1.000
_cell.length_b   1.000
_cell.length_c   1.000
_cell.angle_alpha   90.00
_cell.angle_beta   90.00
_cell.angle_gamma   90.00
#
_symmetry.space_group_name_H-M   'P 1'
#
loop_
_entity.id
_entity.type
_entity.pdbx_description
1 polymer ?
#
loop_
_entity_poly.entity_id
_entity_poly.type
_entity_poly.pdbx_seq_one_letter_code
_entity_poly.pdbx_strand_id
1 'polypeptide(L)'
;MAALISRPYPDSMNNNSGLAFIRLGDGEMKLLFGVSVKSIDPWSWPGGQSRLGKDLRKALHYPKYQYNTFSPFYYGIYDAKDICPFHELLSMIYQHPKYLTYTNLFVNSNYPSTKLLHQSLIRDHRKKIILIINNGTSSQKLTELNTWTCEILLYPNNGPLLWENDKFREQAIGKIVDTAKRYRNRLFLFSIGPLSRVLIHHAWLENPYNRYIDFGSTLDEMTKSRVTRPYQSNTELNHDPSYVMKFDTNKRVFQVSPVD
;
A
#
# COMPACT_ATOMS: atom_id res chain seq x y z
N MET A 1 18.27 -8.14 16.78
CA MET A 1 17.26 -7.17 16.31
C MET A 1 16.31 -7.70 15.23
N ALA A 2 16.59 -8.85 14.58
CA ALA A 2 15.67 -9.50 13.64
C ALA A 2 14.39 -10.12 14.26
N ALA A 3 14.26 -10.11 15.59
CA ALA A 3 13.19 -10.82 16.32
C ALA A 3 11.89 -10.01 16.52
N LEU A 4 11.81 -8.76 16.05
CA LEU A 4 10.65 -7.88 16.30
C LEU A 4 9.56 -7.93 15.22
N ILE A 5 9.82 -8.50 14.05
CA ILE A 5 8.84 -8.60 12.95
C ILE A 5 8.26 -10.01 12.97
N SER A 6 7.16 -10.19 13.71
CA SER A 6 6.78 -11.53 14.18
C SER A 6 5.96 -12.37 13.20
N ARG A 7 5.57 -11.88 12.01
CA ARG A 7 4.95 -12.69 10.95
C ARG A 7 5.18 -12.10 9.54
N PRO A 8 5.48 -12.94 8.54
CA PRO A 8 5.82 -12.45 7.21
C PRO A 8 4.58 -12.21 6.31
N TYR A 9 3.37 -12.57 6.75
CA TYR A 9 2.12 -12.33 6.00
C TYR A 9 0.90 -12.08 6.92
N PRO A 10 -0.01 -11.18 6.53
CA PRO A 10 -1.38 -11.17 7.02
C PRO A 10 -2.13 -12.44 6.61
N ASP A 11 -2.24 -13.44 7.51
CA ASP A 11 -3.05 -14.67 7.31
C ASP A 11 -4.48 -14.38 6.77
N SER A 12 -4.95 -13.14 6.88
CA SER A 12 -6.26 -12.62 6.52
C SER A 12 -6.44 -12.14 5.07
N MET A 13 -5.41 -12.05 4.21
CA MET A 13 -5.61 -11.44 2.87
C MET A 13 -6.62 -12.18 1.98
N ASN A 14 -6.78 -13.49 2.17
CA ASN A 14 -7.73 -14.32 1.40
C ASN A 14 -9.08 -14.51 2.11
N ASN A 15 -9.21 -14.05 3.36
CA ASN A 15 -10.44 -14.21 4.14
C ASN A 15 -11.31 -12.97 4.01
N ASN A 16 -12.64 -13.12 4.07
CA ASN A 16 -13.60 -11.99 4.05
C ASN A 16 -13.57 -11.12 5.32
N SER A 17 -12.60 -11.32 6.20
CA SER A 17 -12.29 -10.43 7.30
C SER A 17 -11.66 -9.14 6.77
N GLY A 18 -12.11 -8.00 7.27
CA GLY A 18 -11.48 -6.72 6.95
C GLY A 18 -10.03 -6.64 7.43
N LEU A 19 -9.23 -5.85 6.74
CA LEU A 19 -7.82 -5.60 7.06
C LEU A 19 -7.35 -4.30 6.40
N ALA A 20 -6.30 -3.70 6.92
CA ALA A 20 -5.55 -2.68 6.19
C ALA A 20 -4.07 -3.10 6.11
N PHE A 21 -3.43 -2.78 4.99
CA PHE A 21 -1.99 -2.93 4.82
C PHE A 21 -1.43 -1.71 4.10
N ILE A 22 -0.54 -0.99 4.79
CA ILE A 22 0.22 0.12 4.22
C ILE A 22 1.70 -0.26 4.19
N ARG A 23 2.44 0.25 3.20
CA ARG A 23 3.89 0.02 3.09
C ARG A 23 4.61 1.34 3.30
N LEU A 24 5.79 1.40 3.91
CA LEU A 24 6.55 2.64 4.08
C LEU A 24 7.82 2.49 3.25
N GLY A 25 7.85 3.12 2.09
CA GLY A 25 9.00 3.12 1.20
C GLY A 25 9.94 4.28 1.49
N ASP A 26 11.05 4.34 0.76
CA ASP A 26 12.05 5.40 0.84
C ASP A 26 11.44 6.79 0.61
N GLY A 27 10.55 6.94 -0.38
CA GLY A 27 9.88 8.20 -0.67
C GLY A 27 8.99 8.70 0.47
N GLU A 28 8.27 7.80 1.13
CA GLU A 28 7.43 8.15 2.27
C GLU A 28 8.26 8.50 3.50
N MET A 29 9.40 7.81 3.70
CA MET A 29 10.34 8.16 4.76
C MET A 29 10.89 9.57 4.55
N LYS A 30 11.26 9.92 3.32
CA LYS A 30 11.71 11.30 3.01
C LYS A 30 10.62 12.33 3.32
N LEU A 31 9.37 12.07 2.96
CA LEU A 31 8.25 12.97 3.30
C LEU A 31 8.02 13.10 4.81
N LEU A 32 8.15 12.01 5.56
CA LEU A 32 7.94 11.97 7.01
C LEU A 32 8.95 12.86 7.75
N PHE A 33 10.21 12.85 7.30
CA PHE A 33 11.31 13.64 7.89
C PHE A 33 11.52 15.00 7.21
N GLY A 34 10.70 15.34 6.22
CA GLY A 34 10.84 16.60 5.48
C GLY A 34 12.11 16.68 4.63
N VAL A 35 12.62 15.55 4.17
CA VAL A 35 13.75 15.45 3.24
C VAL A 35 13.22 15.64 1.81
N SER A 36 14.00 16.35 0.98
CA SER A 36 13.66 16.53 -0.43
C SER A 36 13.70 15.20 -1.19
N VAL A 37 12.82 15.05 -2.16
CA VAL A 37 12.74 13.82 -2.97
C VAL A 37 12.22 14.14 -4.36
N LYS A 38 12.88 13.59 -5.38
CA LYS A 38 12.39 13.50 -6.74
C LYS A 38 12.13 12.04 -7.04
N SER A 39 10.86 11.66 -7.14
CA SER A 39 10.49 10.26 -7.36
C SER A 39 10.67 9.85 -8.82
N ILE A 40 10.79 8.53 -9.04
CA ILE A 40 10.63 7.92 -10.37
C ILE A 40 9.16 8.06 -10.84
N ASP A 41 8.23 8.05 -9.90
CA ASP A 41 6.84 8.41 -10.17
C ASP A 41 6.70 9.92 -10.39
N PRO A 42 5.62 10.40 -11.02
CA PRO A 42 5.39 11.81 -11.29
C PRO A 42 5.00 12.58 -10.00
N TRP A 43 5.86 12.57 -9.00
CA TRP A 43 5.74 13.37 -7.78
C TRP A 43 7.10 13.76 -7.23
N SER A 44 7.14 14.89 -6.54
CA SER A 44 8.34 15.36 -5.85
C SER A 44 7.97 16.12 -4.58
N TRP A 45 8.97 16.34 -3.75
CA TRP A 45 8.88 17.23 -2.59
C TRP A 45 10.18 18.03 -2.48
N PRO A 46 10.12 19.36 -2.37
CA PRO A 46 11.32 20.20 -2.31
C PRO A 46 12.08 20.10 -0.98
N GLY A 47 11.50 19.46 0.04
CA GLY A 47 12.03 19.42 1.40
C GLY A 47 11.23 20.32 2.35
N GLY A 48 11.52 20.20 3.65
CA GLY A 48 10.74 20.83 4.72
C GLY A 48 9.53 20.00 5.13
N GLN A 49 8.86 20.43 6.20
CA GLN A 49 7.68 19.75 6.72
C GLN A 49 6.52 19.85 5.73
N SER A 50 5.97 18.70 5.31
CA SER A 50 4.75 18.63 4.49
C SER A 50 3.52 18.37 5.37
N ARG A 51 2.36 18.87 4.95
CA ARG A 51 1.06 18.46 5.51
C ARG A 51 0.83 16.97 5.31
N LEU A 52 1.24 16.43 4.16
CA LEU A 52 1.15 14.99 3.92
C LEU A 52 2.02 14.17 4.88
N GLY A 53 3.24 14.62 5.18
CA GLY A 53 4.12 13.98 6.16
C GLY A 53 3.54 14.03 7.58
N LYS A 54 2.86 15.13 7.95
CA LYS A 54 2.11 15.22 9.21
C LYS A 54 0.96 14.22 9.27
N ASP A 55 0.18 14.08 8.20
CA ASP A 55 -0.92 13.12 8.16
C ASP A 55 -0.43 11.66 8.06
N LEU A 56 0.70 11.43 7.39
CA LEU A 56 1.38 10.14 7.40
C LEU A 56 1.79 9.75 8.81
N ARG A 57 2.37 10.68 9.59
CA ARG A 57 2.70 10.46 11.00
C ARG A 57 1.46 10.10 11.83
N LYS A 58 0.31 10.74 11.57
CA LYS A 58 -0.96 10.35 12.21
C LYS A 58 -1.37 8.93 11.84
N ALA A 59 -1.22 8.53 10.57
CA ALA A 59 -1.54 7.18 10.11
C ALA A 59 -0.68 6.07 10.75
N LEU A 60 0.51 6.41 11.29
CA LEU A 60 1.36 5.49 12.05
C LEU A 60 0.88 5.25 13.49
N HIS A 61 -0.02 6.09 14.00
CA HIS A 61 -0.64 5.89 15.30
C HIS A 61 -1.87 5.00 15.13
N TYR A 62 -1.78 3.72 15.53
CA TYR A 62 -2.91 2.82 15.47
C TYR A 62 -3.95 3.20 16.54
N PRO A 63 -5.21 3.45 16.16
CA PRO A 63 -6.24 3.86 17.10
C PRO A 63 -6.92 2.65 17.76
N LYS A 64 -6.13 1.69 18.27
CA LYS A 64 -6.62 0.43 18.86
C LYS A 64 -7.74 0.64 19.87
N TYR A 65 -7.63 1.71 20.65
CA TYR A 65 -8.52 1.99 21.77
C TYR A 65 -9.75 2.83 21.39
N GLN A 66 -9.84 3.32 20.16
CA GLN A 66 -10.88 4.27 19.78
C GLN A 66 -12.06 3.60 19.03
N TYR A 67 -11.90 2.39 18.48
CA TYR A 67 -12.92 1.83 17.56
C TYR A 67 -13.45 0.43 17.88
N ASN A 68 -12.96 -0.27 18.92
CA ASN A 68 -13.43 -1.62 19.24
C ASN A 68 -13.38 -2.58 18.02
N THR A 69 -12.43 -2.36 17.11
CA THR A 69 -12.31 -3.06 15.84
C THR A 69 -11.33 -4.23 15.96
N PHE A 70 -11.80 -5.44 15.62
CA PHE A 70 -10.97 -6.64 15.57
C PHE A 70 -10.15 -6.75 14.27
N SER A 71 -10.36 -5.84 13.31
CA SER A 71 -9.70 -5.89 12.01
C SER A 71 -8.22 -5.50 12.14
N PRO A 72 -7.28 -6.30 11.60
CA PRO A 72 -5.87 -6.00 11.70
C PRO A 72 -5.46 -4.85 10.76
N PHE A 73 -4.50 -4.03 11.21
CA PHE A 73 -3.87 -2.96 10.42
C PHE A 73 -2.36 -3.19 10.40
N TYR A 74 -1.85 -3.60 9.24
CA TYR A 74 -0.47 -3.97 9.03
C TYR A 74 0.36 -2.82 8.49
N TYR A 75 1.60 -2.72 8.98
CA TYR A 75 2.60 -1.74 8.55
C TYR A 75 3.80 -2.49 7.95
N GLY A 76 4.01 -2.31 6.65
CA GLY A 76 5.22 -2.74 5.96
C GLY A 76 6.32 -1.72 6.19
N ILE A 77 7.38 -2.11 6.90
CA ILE A 77 8.48 -1.24 7.29
C ILE A 77 9.69 -1.51 6.38
N TYR A 78 10.42 -0.47 6.03
CA TYR A 78 11.66 -0.57 5.26
C TYR A 78 12.77 -1.24 6.09
N ASP A 79 13.51 -2.17 5.49
CA ASP A 79 14.59 -2.90 6.17
C ASP A 79 15.85 -2.02 6.33
N ALA A 80 16.48 -2.16 7.49
CA ALA A 80 17.39 -1.24 8.17
C ALA A 80 18.81 -1.19 7.58
N LYS A 81 18.97 -1.00 6.27
CA LYS A 81 20.30 -0.64 5.73
C LYS A 81 20.77 0.74 6.21
N ASP A 82 19.82 1.64 6.51
CA ASP A 82 20.08 2.88 7.25
C ASP A 82 19.47 2.77 8.67
N ILE A 83 20.33 2.55 9.67
CA ILE A 83 19.94 2.32 11.08
C ILE A 83 19.26 3.54 11.71
N CYS A 84 19.58 4.76 11.24
CA CYS A 84 19.13 6.01 11.86
C CYS A 84 17.63 6.31 11.61
N PRO A 85 17.10 6.25 10.37
CA PRO A 85 15.66 6.43 10.13
C PRO A 85 14.80 5.29 10.68
N PHE A 86 15.36 4.09 10.86
CA PHE A 86 14.61 2.91 11.30
C PHE A 86 14.14 3.00 12.75
N HIS A 87 15.03 3.38 13.68
CA HIS A 87 14.67 3.53 15.09
C HIS A 87 13.66 4.65 15.30
N GLU A 88 13.86 5.79 14.61
CA GLU A 88 12.93 6.91 14.68
C GLU A 88 11.56 6.51 14.13
N LEU A 89 11.50 5.78 13.01
CA LEU A 89 10.24 5.25 12.49
C LEU A 89 9.54 4.32 13.48
N LEU A 90 10.26 3.36 14.06
CA LEU A 90 9.69 2.45 15.04
C LEU A 90 9.12 3.20 16.25
N SER A 91 9.77 4.28 16.68
CA SER A 91 9.26 5.11 17.78
C SER A 91 7.95 5.84 17.43
N MET A 92 7.68 6.08 16.14
CA MET A 92 6.43 6.71 15.68
C MET A 92 5.30 5.69 15.46
N ILE A 93 5.61 4.40 15.35
CA ILE A 93 4.61 3.36 15.07
C ILE A 93 4.04 2.87 16.39
N TYR A 94 2.79 3.26 16.66
CA TYR A 94 2.07 2.78 17.83
C TYR A 94 1.23 1.55 17.47
N GLN A 95 1.86 0.42 17.18
CA GLN A 95 1.17 -0.82 16.79
C GLN A 95 1.84 -2.05 17.44
N HIS A 96 1.05 -3.08 17.73
CA HIS A 96 1.59 -4.33 18.24
C HIS A 96 2.56 -4.96 17.20
N PRO A 97 3.76 -5.42 17.60
CA PRO A 97 4.79 -5.96 16.69
C PRO A 97 4.31 -7.01 15.69
N LYS A 98 3.32 -7.84 16.08
CA LYS A 98 2.66 -8.82 15.20
C LYS A 98 1.98 -8.28 13.95
N TYR A 99 1.73 -6.97 13.88
CA TYR A 99 1.18 -6.32 12.70
C TYR A 99 2.24 -5.51 11.92
N LEU A 100 3.50 -5.65 12.30
CA LEU A 100 4.61 -5.11 11.54
C LEU A 100 5.12 -6.20 10.59
N THR A 101 5.46 -5.80 9.37
CA THR A 101 6.00 -6.67 8.32
C THR A 101 6.93 -5.85 7.41
N TYR A 102 7.33 -6.39 6.26
CA TYR A 102 8.28 -5.76 5.36
C TYR A 102 7.59 -4.94 4.27
N THR A 103 8.15 -3.76 3.98
CA THR A 103 7.69 -2.91 2.86
C THR A 103 7.92 -3.57 1.50
N ASN A 104 8.93 -4.44 1.41
CA ASN A 104 9.35 -5.11 0.17
C ASN A 104 8.56 -6.40 -0.14
N LEU A 105 7.50 -6.69 0.62
CA LEU A 105 6.74 -7.94 0.51
C LEU A 105 6.22 -8.24 -0.91
N PHE A 106 5.94 -7.19 -1.71
CA PHE A 106 5.33 -7.33 -3.04
C PHE A 106 6.28 -7.01 -4.22
N VAL A 107 7.53 -6.62 -3.94
CA VAL A 107 8.46 -6.09 -4.96
C VAL A 107 9.72 -6.96 -5.04
N ASN A 108 10.66 -6.58 -5.91
CA ASN A 108 11.93 -7.30 -6.09
C ASN A 108 11.69 -8.78 -6.44
N SER A 109 12.41 -9.72 -5.83
CA SER A 109 12.23 -11.14 -6.13
C SER A 109 10.86 -11.71 -5.74
N ASN A 110 10.05 -10.97 -4.94
CA ASN A 110 8.66 -11.32 -4.66
C ASN A 110 7.69 -10.95 -5.78
N TYR A 111 8.13 -10.18 -6.76
CA TYR A 111 7.25 -9.66 -7.80
C TYR A 111 6.61 -10.75 -8.69
N PRO A 112 7.30 -11.83 -9.10
CA PRO A 112 6.65 -12.94 -9.80
C PRO A 112 5.47 -13.54 -9.03
N SER A 113 5.63 -13.80 -7.73
CA SER A 113 4.54 -14.27 -6.86
C SER A 113 3.45 -13.23 -6.69
N THR A 114 3.81 -11.95 -6.62
CA THR A 114 2.85 -10.83 -6.55
C THR A 114 1.98 -10.75 -7.80
N LYS A 115 2.51 -11.06 -9.00
CA LYS A 115 1.70 -11.15 -10.22
C LYS A 115 0.65 -12.25 -10.12
N LEU A 116 1.02 -13.42 -9.57
CA LEU A 116 0.06 -14.50 -9.32
C LEU A 116 -0.98 -14.10 -8.27
N LEU A 117 -0.58 -13.33 -7.24
CA LEU A 117 -1.51 -12.78 -6.24
C LEU A 117 -2.53 -11.87 -6.90
N HIS A 118 -2.10 -10.92 -7.73
CA HIS A 118 -3.03 -10.03 -8.44
C HIS A 118 -4.04 -10.82 -9.29
N GLN A 119 -3.56 -11.82 -10.04
CA GLN A 119 -4.43 -12.68 -10.85
C GLN A 119 -5.46 -13.42 -9.98
N SER A 120 -5.03 -13.97 -8.83
CA SER A 120 -5.93 -14.64 -7.89
C SER A 120 -6.97 -13.68 -7.33
N LEU A 121 -6.55 -12.51 -6.85
CA LEU A 121 -7.45 -11.50 -6.27
C LEU A 121 -8.49 -11.02 -7.30
N ILE A 122 -8.09 -10.80 -8.55
CA ILE A 122 -9.00 -10.36 -9.60
C ILE A 122 -10.01 -11.45 -9.96
N ARG A 123 -9.56 -12.70 -10.05
CA ARG A 123 -10.43 -13.84 -10.30
C ARG A 123 -11.44 -14.01 -9.15
N ASP A 124 -10.97 -14.02 -7.91
CA ASP A 124 -11.76 -14.39 -6.73
C ASP A 124 -12.63 -13.22 -6.21
N HIS A 125 -12.27 -11.97 -6.54
CA HIS A 125 -13.00 -10.75 -6.17
C HIS A 125 -13.47 -9.93 -7.37
N ARG A 126 -13.70 -10.58 -8.52
CA ARG A 126 -14.24 -9.92 -9.72
C ARG A 126 -15.53 -9.16 -9.38
N LYS A 127 -15.64 -7.92 -9.84
CA LYS A 127 -16.73 -6.96 -9.53
C LYS A 127 -16.91 -6.67 -8.03
N LYS A 128 -15.91 -6.97 -7.21
CA LYS A 128 -15.83 -6.60 -5.79
C LYS A 128 -14.57 -5.82 -5.43
N ILE A 129 -13.80 -5.41 -6.44
CA ILE A 129 -12.60 -4.60 -6.28
C ILE A 129 -12.91 -3.13 -6.51
N ILE A 130 -12.53 -2.28 -5.57
CA ILE A 130 -12.42 -0.84 -5.74
C ILE A 130 -10.95 -0.55 -6.06
N LEU A 131 -10.69 0.04 -7.22
CA LEU A 131 -9.33 0.32 -7.68
C LEU A 131 -9.02 1.81 -7.52
N ILE A 132 -7.92 2.13 -6.84
CA ILE A 132 -7.49 3.49 -6.55
C ILE A 132 -6.14 3.71 -7.20
N ILE A 133 -6.12 4.49 -8.27
CA ILE A 133 -4.93 4.69 -9.12
C ILE A 133 -4.77 6.15 -9.51
N ASN A 134 -3.59 6.50 -10.02
CA ASN A 134 -3.36 7.83 -10.56
C ASN A 134 -4.05 8.03 -11.92
N ASN A 135 -4.21 9.28 -12.35
CA ASN A 135 -4.80 9.66 -13.63
C ASN A 135 -3.89 9.43 -14.85
N GLY A 136 -2.79 8.69 -14.70
CA GLY A 136 -1.87 8.34 -15.79
C GLY A 136 -2.32 7.16 -16.66
N THR A 137 -3.49 6.57 -16.37
CA THR A 137 -4.06 5.43 -17.11
C THR A 137 -4.86 5.92 -18.33
N SER A 138 -4.62 5.32 -19.50
CA SER A 138 -5.33 5.67 -20.74
C SER A 138 -6.81 5.28 -20.69
N SER A 139 -7.66 5.97 -21.45
CA SER A 139 -9.11 5.68 -21.49
C SER A 139 -9.43 4.25 -21.91
N GLN A 140 -8.71 3.71 -22.91
CA GLN A 140 -8.85 2.30 -23.32
C GLN A 140 -8.55 1.36 -22.15
N LYS A 141 -7.51 1.66 -21.38
CA LYS A 141 -7.13 0.84 -20.24
C LYS A 141 -8.14 0.95 -19.09
N LEU A 142 -8.72 2.13 -18.85
CA LEU A 142 -9.82 2.28 -17.89
C LEU A 142 -11.02 1.41 -18.26
N THR A 143 -11.38 1.33 -19.55
CA THR A 143 -12.45 0.44 -20.02
C THR A 143 -12.13 -1.03 -19.74
N GLU A 144 -10.90 -1.47 -19.98
CA GLU A 144 -10.45 -2.83 -19.67
C GLU A 144 -10.54 -3.12 -18.15
N LEU A 145 -10.03 -2.21 -17.31
CA LEU A 145 -10.07 -2.34 -15.86
C LEU A 145 -11.52 -2.44 -15.35
N ASN A 146 -12.43 -1.66 -15.92
CA ASN A 146 -13.86 -1.68 -15.60
C ASN A 146 -14.51 -3.05 -15.85
N THR A 147 -13.92 -3.96 -16.62
CA THR A 147 -14.47 -5.31 -16.84
C THR A 147 -14.40 -6.20 -15.59
N TRP A 148 -13.53 -5.88 -14.62
CA TRP A 148 -13.32 -6.67 -13.42
C TRP A 148 -13.38 -5.85 -12.12
N THR A 149 -13.26 -4.53 -12.17
CA THR A 149 -13.50 -3.66 -11.00
C THR A 149 -15.00 -3.39 -10.78
N CYS A 150 -15.33 -3.03 -9.55
CA CYS A 150 -16.62 -2.48 -9.14
C CYS A 150 -16.64 -0.95 -9.34
N GLU A 151 -15.57 -0.26 -8.94
CA GLU A 151 -15.42 1.18 -9.08
C GLU A 151 -13.92 1.50 -9.26
N ILE A 152 -13.61 2.56 -10.00
CA ILE A 152 -12.25 3.09 -10.14
C ILE A 152 -12.23 4.53 -9.65
N LEU A 153 -11.39 4.82 -8.66
CA LEU A 153 -11.13 6.16 -8.16
C LEU A 153 -9.81 6.67 -8.71
N LEU A 154 -9.88 7.71 -9.53
CA LEU A 154 -8.70 8.41 -10.04
C LEU A 154 -8.27 9.53 -9.08
N TYR A 155 -6.96 9.60 -8.85
CA TYR A 155 -6.27 10.69 -8.15
C TYR A 155 -5.23 11.33 -9.07
N PRO A 156 -4.95 12.63 -8.92
CA PRO A 156 -3.94 13.27 -9.75
C PRO A 156 -2.53 12.78 -9.42
N ASN A 157 -1.64 12.89 -10.41
CA ASN A 157 -0.20 12.82 -10.18
C ASN A 157 0.26 13.94 -9.22
N ASN A 158 1.46 13.80 -8.67
CA ASN A 158 2.05 14.75 -7.74
C ASN A 158 1.24 15.01 -6.46
N GLY A 159 0.64 13.93 -5.93
CA GLY A 159 -0.16 13.95 -4.72
C GLY A 159 0.44 14.74 -3.53
N PRO A 160 1.73 14.59 -3.20
CA PRO A 160 2.37 15.33 -2.09
C PRO A 160 2.27 16.85 -2.20
N LEU A 161 2.57 17.42 -3.36
CA LEU A 161 2.45 18.87 -3.56
C LEU A 161 0.99 19.33 -3.58
N LEU A 162 0.10 18.55 -4.19
CA LEU A 162 -1.33 18.87 -4.20
C LEU A 162 -1.96 18.79 -2.81
N TRP A 163 -1.45 17.93 -1.93
CA TRP A 163 -1.93 17.78 -0.54
C TRP A 163 -1.76 19.03 0.32
N GLU A 164 -0.88 19.94 -0.09
CA GLU A 164 -0.72 21.24 0.57
C GLU A 164 -1.95 22.14 0.36
N ASN A 165 -2.75 21.91 -0.69
CA ASN A 165 -4.01 22.60 -0.90
C ASN A 165 -5.14 21.98 -0.04
N ASP A 166 -5.74 22.79 0.85
CA ASP A 166 -6.78 22.32 1.78
C ASP A 166 -7.99 21.72 1.06
N LYS A 167 -8.48 22.39 0.02
CA LYS A 167 -9.63 21.91 -0.76
C LYS A 167 -9.34 20.56 -1.42
N PHE A 168 -8.17 20.39 -2.02
CA PHE A 168 -7.79 19.09 -2.58
C PHE A 168 -7.71 18.00 -1.52
N ARG A 169 -7.05 18.29 -0.39
CA ARG A 169 -6.91 17.33 0.72
C ARG A 169 -8.26 16.87 1.25
N GLU A 170 -9.16 17.81 1.53
CA GLU A 170 -10.51 17.51 2.02
C GLU A 170 -11.33 16.71 1.01
N GLN A 171 -11.27 17.08 -0.28
CA GLN A 171 -11.95 16.34 -1.34
C GLN A 171 -11.39 14.92 -1.51
N ALA A 172 -10.08 14.75 -1.44
CA ALA A 172 -9.43 13.45 -1.53
C ALA A 172 -9.82 12.52 -0.37
N ILE A 173 -9.84 13.05 0.86
CA ILE A 173 -10.26 12.30 2.06
C ILE A 173 -11.76 11.98 1.97
N GLY A 174 -12.61 12.97 1.70
CA GLY A 174 -14.06 12.79 1.59
C GLY A 174 -14.43 11.74 0.55
N LYS A 175 -13.80 11.80 -0.64
CA LYS A 175 -14.01 10.82 -1.71
C LYS A 175 -13.74 9.38 -1.25
N ILE A 176 -12.62 9.11 -0.57
CA ILE A 176 -12.31 7.73 -0.15
C ILE A 176 -13.18 7.27 1.02
N VAL A 177 -13.49 8.18 1.96
CA VAL A 177 -14.37 7.90 3.12
C VAL A 177 -15.78 7.56 2.63
N ASP A 178 -16.34 8.34 1.73
CA ASP A 178 -17.67 8.09 1.18
C ASP A 178 -17.73 6.77 0.41
N THR A 179 -16.70 6.44 -0.38
CA THR A 179 -16.62 5.12 -1.03
C THR A 179 -16.51 3.99 0.00
N ALA A 180 -15.74 4.15 1.07
CA ALA A 180 -15.63 3.15 2.14
C ALA A 180 -16.96 2.91 2.86
N LYS A 181 -17.80 3.94 3.07
CA LYS A 181 -19.15 3.82 3.64
C LYS A 181 -20.11 3.03 2.75
N ARG A 182 -20.07 3.26 1.44
CA ARG A 182 -21.00 2.63 0.48
C ARG A 182 -20.82 1.12 0.37
N TYR A 183 -19.64 0.60 0.71
CA TYR A 183 -19.25 -0.76 0.43
C TYR A 183 -18.88 -1.53 1.68
N ARG A 184 -19.28 -2.80 1.76
CA ARG A 184 -18.85 -3.73 2.81
C ARG A 184 -18.25 -4.98 2.19
N ASN A 185 -17.24 -5.56 2.86
CA ASN A 185 -16.51 -6.75 2.43
C ASN A 185 -15.94 -6.62 1.00
N ARG A 186 -15.45 -5.43 0.65
CA ARG A 186 -14.78 -5.15 -0.63
C ARG A 186 -13.27 -5.10 -0.49
N LEU A 187 -12.61 -5.29 -1.62
CA LEU A 187 -11.16 -5.20 -1.73
C LEU A 187 -10.78 -3.87 -2.39
N PHE A 188 -10.10 -3.01 -1.65
CA PHE A 188 -9.59 -1.72 -2.11
C PHE A 188 -8.11 -1.87 -2.43
N LEU A 189 -7.74 -1.65 -3.69
CA LEU A 189 -6.37 -1.76 -4.18
C LEU A 189 -5.82 -0.37 -4.50
N PHE A 190 -4.73 0.03 -3.83
CA PHE A 190 -4.14 1.36 -3.98
C PHE A 190 -2.80 1.32 -4.75
N SER A 191 -2.68 2.21 -5.73
CA SER A 191 -1.41 2.61 -6.38
C SER A 191 -1.41 4.12 -6.66
N ILE A 192 -1.26 4.92 -5.61
CA ILE A 192 -1.24 6.39 -5.66
C ILE A 192 -0.08 6.98 -4.83
N GLY A 193 1.01 6.20 -4.69
CA GLY A 193 2.22 6.64 -4.00
C GLY A 193 1.96 7.03 -2.54
N PRO A 194 2.58 8.12 -2.04
CA PRO A 194 2.47 8.53 -0.64
C PRO A 194 1.04 8.74 -0.14
N LEU A 195 0.10 9.11 -1.03
CA LEU A 195 -1.31 9.28 -0.66
C LEU A 195 -1.98 7.98 -0.19
N SER A 196 -1.53 6.81 -0.66
CA SER A 196 -2.13 5.52 -0.34
C SER A 196 -2.28 5.33 1.17
N ARG A 197 -1.24 5.66 1.94
CA ARG A 197 -1.18 5.40 3.39
C ARG A 197 -2.20 6.20 4.17
N VAL A 198 -2.26 7.49 3.87
CA VAL A 198 -3.17 8.43 4.54
C VAL A 198 -4.61 8.12 4.16
N LEU A 199 -4.88 7.85 2.88
CA LEU A 199 -6.23 7.51 2.44
C LEU A 199 -6.69 6.13 2.94
N ILE A 200 -5.81 5.13 2.99
CA ILE A 200 -6.11 3.82 3.61
C ILE A 200 -6.45 4.00 5.09
N HIS A 201 -5.70 4.82 5.82
CA HIS A 201 -5.99 5.09 7.22
C HIS A 201 -7.39 5.67 7.43
N HIS A 202 -7.75 6.72 6.69
CA HIS A 202 -9.09 7.31 6.76
C HIS A 202 -10.19 6.32 6.34
N ALA A 203 -9.98 5.57 5.26
CA ALA A 203 -10.96 4.62 4.75
C ALA A 203 -11.19 3.45 5.73
N TRP A 204 -10.13 2.96 6.37
CA TRP A 204 -10.21 1.86 7.33
C TRP A 204 -10.86 2.30 8.64
N LEU A 205 -10.58 3.52 9.12
CA LEU A 205 -11.27 4.11 10.26
C LEU A 205 -12.78 4.18 10.04
N GLU A 206 -13.17 4.50 8.82
CA GLU A 206 -14.58 4.58 8.44
C GLU A 206 -15.22 3.20 8.31
N ASN A 207 -14.56 2.26 7.62
CA ASN A 207 -15.12 0.92 7.41
C ASN A 207 -14.07 -0.19 7.53
N PRO A 208 -13.81 -0.67 8.75
CA PRO A 208 -12.79 -1.68 9.01
C PRO A 208 -13.18 -3.09 8.53
N TYR A 209 -14.41 -3.28 8.00
CA TYR A 209 -14.85 -4.56 7.42
C TYR A 209 -14.41 -4.76 5.97
N ASN A 210 -13.91 -3.72 5.32
CA ASN A 210 -13.28 -3.82 4.02
C ASN A 210 -11.80 -4.18 4.14
N ARG A 211 -11.21 -4.59 3.02
CA ARG A 211 -9.77 -4.86 2.90
C ARG A 211 -9.12 -3.74 2.11
N TYR A 212 -8.08 -3.12 2.65
CA TYR A 212 -7.36 -2.01 2.04
C TYR A 212 -5.90 -2.39 1.88
N ILE A 213 -5.40 -2.44 0.64
CA ILE A 213 -4.05 -2.92 0.37
C ILE A 213 -3.32 -1.89 -0.51
N ASP A 214 -2.20 -1.38 0.02
CA ASP A 214 -1.22 -0.62 -0.75
C ASP A 214 -0.33 -1.57 -1.55
N PHE A 215 -0.65 -1.76 -2.84
CA PHE A 215 0.21 -2.50 -3.76
C PHE A 215 1.23 -1.59 -4.47
N GLY A 216 0.95 -0.29 -4.55
CA GLY A 216 1.82 0.67 -5.24
C GLY A 216 2.16 0.24 -6.66
N SER A 217 3.41 0.47 -7.07
CA SER A 217 3.88 0.25 -8.44
C SER A 217 3.79 -1.20 -8.92
N THR A 218 3.51 -2.19 -8.07
CA THR A 218 3.28 -3.57 -8.53
C THR A 218 2.02 -3.69 -9.38
N LEU A 219 1.08 -2.75 -9.27
CA LEU A 219 -0.11 -2.68 -10.14
C LEU A 219 0.18 -2.00 -11.49
N ASP A 220 1.36 -1.41 -11.71
CA ASP A 220 1.59 -0.52 -12.85
C ASP A 220 1.54 -1.24 -14.20
N GLU A 221 2.07 -2.47 -14.32
CA GLU A 221 1.91 -3.24 -15.56
C GLU A 221 0.42 -3.46 -15.91
N MET A 222 -0.39 -3.71 -14.88
CA MET A 222 -1.82 -3.95 -15.04
C MET A 222 -2.64 -2.69 -15.26
N THR A 223 -2.19 -1.54 -14.77
CA THR A 223 -2.97 -0.29 -14.76
C THR A 223 -2.47 0.74 -15.75
N LYS A 224 -1.22 0.63 -16.20
CA LYS A 224 -0.56 1.56 -17.14
C LYS A 224 -0.03 0.84 -18.39
N SER A 225 -0.12 -0.49 -18.46
CA SER A 225 0.34 -1.31 -19.59
C SER A 225 1.82 -1.12 -19.93
N ARG A 226 2.66 -0.82 -18.93
CA ARG A 226 4.11 -0.64 -19.11
C ARG A 226 4.88 -1.00 -17.84
N VAL A 227 6.15 -1.36 -18.02
CA VAL A 227 7.13 -1.45 -16.95
C VAL A 227 7.46 -0.05 -16.44
N THR A 228 7.46 0.12 -15.12
CA THR A 228 7.76 1.38 -14.43
C THR A 228 8.84 1.24 -13.37
N ARG A 229 9.26 0.00 -13.09
CA ARG A 229 10.29 -0.34 -12.11
C ARG A 229 11.20 -1.44 -12.63
N PRO A 230 12.50 -1.41 -12.30
CA PRO A 230 13.45 -2.42 -12.76
C PRO A 230 13.05 -3.86 -12.39
N TYR A 231 12.51 -4.08 -11.18
CA TYR A 231 12.10 -5.42 -10.73
C TYR A 231 10.95 -6.05 -11.54
N GLN A 232 10.29 -5.30 -12.43
CA GLN A 232 9.18 -5.82 -13.25
C GLN A 232 9.69 -6.49 -14.53
N SER A 233 10.81 -6.01 -15.07
CA SER A 233 11.58 -6.68 -16.10
C SER A 233 12.55 -7.63 -15.40
N ASN A 234 12.46 -8.94 -15.66
CA ASN A 234 13.28 -10.01 -15.05
C ASN A 234 14.82 -9.83 -15.21
N THR A 235 15.29 -8.69 -15.75
CA THR A 235 16.68 -8.32 -15.99
C THR A 235 17.39 -7.77 -14.75
N GLU A 236 16.66 -7.30 -13.73
CA GLU A 236 17.24 -6.85 -12.46
C GLU A 236 16.48 -7.45 -11.28
N LEU A 237 16.78 -8.71 -10.93
CA LEU A 237 16.49 -9.27 -9.60
C LEU A 237 17.48 -8.72 -8.55
N ASN A 238 17.85 -7.45 -8.63
CA ASN A 238 18.82 -6.84 -7.71
C ASN A 238 18.09 -6.24 -6.51
N HIS A 239 17.65 -7.14 -5.65
CA HIS A 239 17.82 -7.07 -4.20
C HIS A 239 17.19 -8.34 -3.67
N ASP A 240 18.05 -9.23 -3.18
CA ASP A 240 17.64 -10.37 -2.39
C ASP A 240 16.79 -9.85 -1.23
N PRO A 241 15.46 -10.06 -1.24
CA PRO A 241 14.65 -9.62 -0.13
C PRO A 241 15.07 -10.46 1.07
N SER A 242 15.03 -9.89 2.26
CA SER A 242 15.20 -10.67 3.48
C SER A 242 14.16 -11.83 3.57
N TYR A 243 13.11 -11.81 2.73
CA TYR A 243 12.01 -12.78 2.66
C TYR A 243 11.48 -13.02 1.24
N VAL A 244 11.25 -14.28 0.88
CA VAL A 244 10.62 -14.70 -0.39
C VAL A 244 9.19 -15.19 -0.18
N MET A 245 8.29 -14.75 -1.05
CA MET A 245 6.92 -15.16 -1.17
C MET A 245 6.81 -16.31 -2.18
N LYS A 246 6.29 -17.46 -1.74
CA LYS A 246 5.95 -18.62 -2.58
C LYS A 246 4.44 -18.81 -2.60
N PHE A 247 3.85 -18.95 -3.79
CA PHE A 247 2.44 -19.29 -3.92
C PHE A 247 2.25 -20.80 -3.79
N ASP A 248 1.53 -21.23 -2.76
CA ASP A 248 1.06 -22.62 -2.65
C ASP A 248 -0.22 -22.75 -3.47
N THR A 249 -0.09 -23.34 -4.66
CA THR A 249 -1.21 -23.52 -5.60
C THR A 249 -2.29 -24.45 -5.05
N ASN A 250 -1.93 -25.43 -4.22
CA ASN A 250 -2.86 -26.41 -3.65
C ASN A 250 -3.72 -25.77 -2.56
N LYS A 251 -3.10 -25.00 -1.67
CA LYS A 251 -3.79 -24.30 -0.58
C LYS A 251 -4.37 -22.95 -0.99
N ARG A 252 -3.98 -22.44 -2.16
CA ARG A 252 -4.29 -21.08 -2.64
C ARG A 252 -3.90 -20.00 -1.63
N VAL A 253 -2.77 -20.19 -0.95
CA VAL A 253 -2.21 -19.22 0.00
C VAL A 253 -0.78 -18.88 -0.39
N PHE A 254 -0.36 -17.68 -0.02
CA PHE A 254 1.05 -17.30 -0.13
C PHE A 254 1.75 -17.67 1.17
N GLN A 255 2.84 -18.42 1.05
CA GLN A 255 3.79 -18.67 2.12
C GLN A 255 4.92 -17.66 1.98
N VAL A 256 5.43 -17.16 3.09
CA VAL A 256 6.56 -16.24 3.08
C VAL A 256 7.60 -16.79 4.05
N SER A 257 8.81 -16.97 3.56
CA SER A 257 9.95 -17.50 4.32
C SER A 257 11.12 -16.52 4.22
N PRO A 258 12.05 -16.51 5.18
CA PRO A 258 13.35 -15.88 4.98
C PRO A 258 14.01 -16.40 3.68
N VAL A 259 14.90 -15.62 3.10
CA VAL A 259 15.84 -16.16 2.11
C VAL A 259 16.94 -16.90 2.87
N ASP A 260 17.17 -18.15 2.47
CA ASP A 260 18.26 -19.01 2.98
C ASP A 260 19.63 -18.55 2.47
#